data_AF-A0A9W7NNN3-F1
#
_entry.id   AF-A0A9W7NNN3-F1
#
_cell.length_a   1.000
_cell.length_b   1.000
_cell.length_c   1.000
_cell.angle_alpha   90.00
_cell.angle_beta   90.00
_cell.angle_gamma   90.00
#
_symmetry.space_group_name_H-M   'P 1'
#
loop_
_entity.id
_entity.type
_entity.pdbx_description
1 polymer ?
#
loop_
_entity_poly.entity_id
_entity_poly.type
_entity_poly.pdbx_seq_one_letter_code
_entity_poly.pdbx_strand_id
1 'polypeptide(L)' 'MSRLRLIGSAIALLTLAACSTGGVVGGTAGAAGGYAVDGKRGAIIGGLGGAALGTALDN' A
#
# COMPACT_ATOMS: atom_id res chain seq x y z
N MET A 1 -9.00 -20.19 -7.97
CA MET A 1 -9.52 -18.81 -8.02
C MET A 1 -9.82 -18.45 -9.47
N SER A 2 -11.06 -18.13 -9.83
CA SER A 2 -11.42 -17.78 -11.22
C SER A 2 -10.74 -16.47 -11.63
N ARG A 3 -10.15 -16.42 -12.83
CA ARG A 3 -9.39 -15.27 -13.36
C ARG A 3 -10.19 -13.96 -13.32
N LEU A 4 -11.51 -14.06 -13.45
CA LEU A 4 -12.44 -12.94 -13.34
C LEU A 4 -12.43 -12.27 -11.95
N ARG A 5 -12.30 -13.06 -10.88
CA ARG A 5 -12.24 -12.54 -9.50
C ARG A 5 -10.92 -11.83 -9.23
N LEU A 6 -9.84 -12.30 -9.83
CA LEU A 6 -8.50 -11.71 -9.71
C LEU A 6 -8.43 -10.34 -10.40
N ILE A 7 -9.02 -10.24 -11.60
CA ILE A 7 -9.10 -8.99 -12.36
C ILE A 7 -10.01 -7.98 -11.63
N GLY A 8 -11.16 -8.45 -11.12
CA GLY A 8 -12.06 -7.62 -10.32
C GLY A 8 -11.40 -7.05 -9.05
N SER A 9 -10.62 -7.85 -8.31
CA SER A 9 -9.90 -7.35 -7.14
C SER A 9 -8.76 -6.41 -7.52
N ALA A 10 -8.06 -6.66 -8.63
CA ALA A 10 -6.99 -5.80 -9.11
C ALA A 10 -7.51 -4.42 -9.50
N ILE A 11 -8.65 -4.34 -10.20
CA ILE A 11 -9.29 -3.08 -10.59
C ILE A 11 -9.81 -2.35 -9.35
N ALA A 12 -10.45 -3.06 -8.40
CA ALA A 12 -10.92 -2.47 -7.15
C ALA A 12 -9.76 -1.86 -6.33
N LEU A 13 -8.63 -2.56 -6.23
CA LEU A 13 -7.40 -2.07 -5.60
C LEU A 13 -6.80 -0.88 -6.36
N LEU A 14 -6.86 -0.88 -7.69
CA LEU A 14 -6.41 0.25 -8.52
C LEU A 14 -7.27 1.50 -8.30
N THR A 15 -8.59 1.35 -8.21
CA THR A 15 -9.51 2.47 -7.93
C THR A 15 -9.38 2.97 -6.50
N LEU A 16 -9.06 2.09 -5.53
CA LEU A 16 -8.76 2.48 -4.15
C LEU A 16 -7.41 3.22 -4.07
N ALA A 17 -6.42 2.79 -4.85
CA ALA A 17 -5.12 3.45 -4.97
C ALA A 17 -5.21 4.83 -5.65
N ALA A 18 -6.09 4.99 -6.64
CA ALA A 18 -6.33 6.26 -7.31
C ALA A 18 -7.10 7.28 -6.44
N CYS A 19 -7.82 6.82 -5.41
CA CYS A 19 -8.57 7.67 -4.49
C CYS A 19 -7.73 8.16 -3.29
N SER A 20 -6.59 7.51 -2.99
CA SER A 20 -5.74 7.82 -1.83
C SER A 20 -4.27 7.63 -2.19
N THR A 21 -3.81 8.41 -3.16
CA THR A 21 -2.51 8.26 -3.81
C THR A 21 -1.37 8.24 -2.78
N GLY A 22 -1.34 9.16 -1.83
CA GLY A 22 -0.35 9.23 -0.78
C GLY A 22 -0.45 8.07 0.20
N GLY A 23 -1.64 7.73 0.68
CA GLY A 23 -1.81 6.61 1.62
C GLY A 23 -1.39 5.26 1.04
N VAL A 24 -1.70 5.00 -0.23
CA VAL A 24 -1.42 3.72 -0.86
C VAL A 24 0.01 3.66 -1.43
N VAL A 25 0.53 4.75 -2.01
CA VAL A 25 1.92 4.82 -2.49
C VAL A 25 2.88 4.88 -1.31
N GLY A 26 2.61 5.73 -0.32
CA GLY A 26 3.38 5.78 0.93
C GLY A 26 3.34 4.44 1.66
N GLY A 27 2.18 3.79 1.73
CA GLY A 27 2.03 2.48 2.36
C GLY A 27 2.79 1.36 1.66
N THR A 28 2.75 1.31 0.33
CA THR A 28 3.49 0.30 -0.43
C THR A 28 5.00 0.58 -0.44
N ALA A 29 5.43 1.84 -0.56
CA ALA A 29 6.83 2.23 -0.50
C ALA A 29 7.43 1.99 0.89
N GLY A 30 6.70 2.36 1.95
CA GLY A 30 7.11 2.12 3.32
C GLY A 30 7.13 0.64 3.67
N ALA A 31 6.19 -0.16 3.17
CA ALA A 31 6.20 -1.62 3.36
C ALA A 31 7.39 -2.27 2.65
N ALA A 32 7.71 -1.83 1.42
CA ALA A 32 8.85 -2.35 0.67
C ALA A 32 10.19 -1.97 1.33
N GLY A 33 10.37 -0.71 1.72
CA GLY A 33 11.57 -0.24 2.41
C GLY A 33 11.74 -0.89 3.78
N GLY A 34 10.66 -0.97 4.56
CA GLY A 34 10.66 -1.64 5.85
C GLY A 34 10.96 -3.14 5.72
N TYR A 35 10.47 -3.83 4.68
CA TYR A 35 10.81 -5.23 4.44
C TYR A 35 12.30 -5.44 4.16
N ALA A 36 12.93 -4.51 3.45
CA ALA A 36 14.36 -4.57 3.16
C ALA A 36 15.22 -4.40 4.43
N VAL A 37 14.70 -3.69 5.45
CA VAL A 37 15.42 -3.45 6.71
C VAL A 37 15.16 -4.55 7.75
N ASP A 38 13.88 -4.88 8.00
CA ASP A 38 13.46 -5.75 9.13
C ASP A 38 12.52 -6.90 8.70
N GLY A 39 12.49 -7.23 7.41
CA GLY A 39 11.65 -8.31 6.87
C GLY A 39 10.16 -8.07 7.16
N LYS A 40 9.43 -9.12 7.54
CA LYS A 40 7.97 -9.03 7.74
C LYS A 40 7.53 -7.95 8.74
N ARG A 41 8.27 -7.73 9.82
CA ARG A 41 7.89 -6.73 10.83
C ARG A 41 8.10 -5.32 10.28
N GLY A 42 9.22 -5.11 9.60
CA GLY A 42 9.50 -3.86 8.91
C GLY A 42 8.48 -3.56 7.81
N ALA A 43 8.00 -4.56 7.07
CA ALA A 43 6.91 -4.34 6.11
C ALA A 43 5.61 -3.86 6.75
N ILE A 44 5.26 -4.38 7.94
CA ILE A 44 4.02 -3.99 8.62
C ILE A 44 4.17 -2.57 9.18
N ILE A 45 5.28 -2.28 9.86
CA ILE A 45 5.52 -0.98 10.49
C ILE A 45 5.75 0.10 9.42
N GLY A 46 6.63 -0.19 8.45
CA GLY A 46 6.90 0.70 7.33
C GLY A 46 5.68 0.89 6.45
N GLY A 47 4.86 -0.14 6.25
CA GLY A 47 3.63 -0.03 5.46
C GLY A 47 2.55 0.81 6.14
N LEU A 48 2.33 0.61 7.43
CA LEU A 48 1.40 1.42 8.19
C LEU A 48 1.89 2.87 8.32
N GLY A 49 3.18 3.07 8.62
CA GLY A 49 3.80 4.37 8.77
C GLY A 49 3.85 5.15 7.46
N GLY A 50 4.22 4.51 6.37
CA GLY A 50 4.23 5.11 5.04
C GLY A 50 2.83 5.46 4.56
N ALA A 51 1.81 4.64 4.88
CA ALA A 51 0.43 4.95 4.55
C ALA A 51 -0.10 6.15 5.34
N ALA A 52 0.21 6.21 6.64
CA ALA A 52 -0.14 7.36 7.46
C ALA A 52 0.57 8.63 6.97
N LEU A 53 1.86 8.54 6.65
CA LEU A 53 2.64 9.69 6.18
C LEU A 53 2.16 10.21 4.84
N GLY A 54 1.90 9.31 3.88
CA GLY A 54 1.42 9.71 2.58
C GLY A 54 -0.02 10.23 2.62
N THR A 55 -0.89 9.70 3.49
CA THR A 55 -2.23 10.28 3.70
C THR A 55 -2.16 11.66 4.35
N ALA A 56 -1.19 11.87 5.25
CA ALA A 56 -0.95 13.17 5.89
C ALA A 56 -0.33 14.20 4.93
N LEU A 57 0.48 13.77 3.97
CA LEU A 57 1.04 14.62 2.91
C LEU A 57 0.02 14.99 1.83
N ASP A 58 -1.00 14.15 1.65
CA ASP A 58 -2.11 14.38 0.72
C ASP A 58 -3.14 15.41 1.25
N ASN A 59 -3.08 15.81 2.53
CA ASN A 59 -3.94 16.83 3.16
C ASN A 59 -3.16 18.10 3.49
#